data_AF-A0A9D0I999-F1
#
_entry.id   AF-A0A9D0I999-F1
#
_cell.length_a   1.000
_cell.length_b   1.000
_cell.length_c   1.000
_cell.angle_alpha   90.00
_cell.angle_beta   90.00
_cell.angle_gamma   90.00
#
_symmetry.space_group_name_H-M   'P 1'
#
loop_
_entity.id
_entity.type
_entity.pdbx_description
1 polymer ?
#
loop_
_entity_poly.entity_id
_entity_poly.type
_entity_poly.pdbx_seq_one_letter_code
_entity_poly.pdbx_strand_id
1 'polypeptide(L)'
;MAVRIKSHWHDEDADRSMEEIAGAIAFNGWRIAMDKAIHLHGERFIYETDRQRLGVIAEYLIFEIQIVDRMVHEELTPEQRQELITALAMRLADHLAENSRDLLGPGDYKGPFIELLNRRAAEYAEFKFGAEGPSYPFYRHLGYEIQQIMGASQENRWVIDQVMDADAPDLYKQLKRIVRNLFY
;
A
#
# COMPACT_ATOMS: atom_id res chain seq x y z
N MET A 1 -5.64 -14.86 6.38
CA MET A 1 -6.18 -15.83 5.40
C MET A 1 -5.38 -15.63 4.11
N ALA A 2 -5.19 -16.63 3.25
CA ALA A 2 -4.49 -16.35 1.99
C ALA A 2 -5.38 -15.49 1.07
N VAL A 3 -4.97 -14.24 0.80
CA VAL A 3 -5.67 -13.37 -0.16
C VAL A 3 -5.59 -13.99 -1.54
N ARG A 4 -6.73 -14.18 -2.20
CA ARG A 4 -6.74 -14.53 -3.62
C ARG A 4 -6.29 -13.31 -4.43
N ILE A 5 -5.10 -13.42 -5.03
CA ILE A 5 -4.48 -12.44 -5.92
C ILE A 5 -4.79 -12.80 -7.36
N LYS A 6 -5.18 -11.81 -8.17
CA LYS A 6 -5.31 -11.93 -9.63
C LYS A 6 -4.14 -11.16 -10.26
N SER A 7 -3.05 -11.86 -10.55
CA SER A 7 -1.83 -11.26 -11.08
C SER A 7 -1.46 -11.74 -12.49
N HIS A 8 -2.38 -12.36 -13.23
CA HIS A 8 -2.13 -12.77 -14.62
C HIS A 8 -3.20 -12.21 -15.53
N TRP A 9 -2.78 -11.78 -16.72
CA TRP A 9 -3.67 -11.37 -17.78
C TRP A 9 -4.35 -12.60 -18.40
N HIS A 10 -5.60 -12.44 -18.84
CA HIS A 10 -6.28 -13.47 -19.61
C HIS A 10 -5.74 -13.54 -21.05
N ASP A 11 -5.26 -12.42 -21.57
CA ASP A 11 -4.66 -12.28 -22.90
C ASP A 11 -3.28 -11.64 -22.71
N GLU A 12 -2.24 -12.46 -22.83
CA GLU A 12 -0.83 -12.11 -22.59
C GLU A 12 -0.22 -11.34 -23.77
N ASP A 13 -0.82 -11.42 -24.97
CA ASP A 13 -0.30 -10.81 -26.21
C ASP A 13 -0.83 -9.39 -26.44
N ALA A 14 -1.77 -8.91 -25.62
CA ALA A 14 -2.38 -7.59 -25.77
C ALA A 14 -1.52 -6.50 -25.13
N ASP A 15 -1.22 -5.45 -25.90
CA ASP A 15 -0.60 -4.22 -25.39
C ASP A 15 -1.47 -3.59 -24.29
N ARG A 16 -0.84 -3.24 -23.17
CA ARG A 16 -1.51 -2.64 -22.00
C ARG A 16 -1.05 -1.21 -21.79
N SER A 17 -2.01 -0.32 -21.57
CA SER A 17 -1.72 1.03 -21.09
C SER A 17 -1.22 1.01 -19.65
N MET A 18 -0.48 2.05 -19.25
CA MET A 18 -0.07 2.20 -17.85
C MET A 18 -1.28 2.35 -16.92
N GLU A 19 -2.37 2.96 -17.40
CA GLU A 19 -3.62 3.05 -16.64
C GLU A 19 -4.24 1.67 -16.34
N GLU A 20 -4.27 0.76 -17.32
CA GLU A 20 -4.76 -0.61 -17.13
C GLU A 20 -3.90 -1.40 -16.13
N ILE A 21 -2.57 -1.28 -16.25
CA ILE A 21 -1.63 -1.93 -15.32
C ILE A 21 -1.82 -1.35 -13.91
N ALA A 22 -1.90 -0.02 -13.78
CA ALA A 22 -2.17 0.65 -12.51
C ALA A 22 -3.50 0.20 -11.88
N GLY A 23 -4.54 0.02 -12.69
CA GLY A 23 -5.83 -0.51 -12.22
C GLY A 23 -5.73 -1.93 -11.66
N ALA A 24 -4.98 -2.81 -12.34
CA ALA A 24 -4.75 -4.18 -11.86
C ALA A 24 -3.90 -4.21 -10.58
N ILE A 25 -2.87 -3.36 -10.48
CA ILE A 25 -2.07 -3.20 -9.26
C ILE A 25 -2.96 -2.68 -8.13
N ALA A 26 -3.73 -1.61 -8.35
CA ALA A 26 -4.61 -1.00 -7.33
C ALA A 26 -5.63 -1.99 -6.77
N PHE A 27 -6.24 -2.79 -7.64
CA PHE A 27 -7.20 -3.82 -7.23
C PHE A 27 -6.59 -4.85 -6.28
N ASN A 28 -5.36 -5.31 -6.57
CA ASN A 28 -4.68 -6.27 -5.70
C ASN A 28 -4.11 -5.60 -4.44
N GLY A 29 -3.55 -4.39 -4.57
CA GLY A 29 -3.02 -3.60 -3.46
C GLY A 29 -4.05 -3.33 -2.39
N TRP A 30 -5.24 -2.86 -2.78
CA TRP A 30 -6.38 -2.70 -1.86
C TRP A 30 -6.68 -3.96 -1.04
N ARG A 31 -6.69 -5.13 -1.70
CA ARG A 31 -6.96 -6.42 -1.03
C ARG A 31 -5.84 -6.83 -0.08
N ILE A 32 -4.59 -6.55 -0.43
CA ILE A 32 -3.43 -6.82 0.44
C ILE A 32 -3.49 -5.92 1.67
N ALA A 33 -3.67 -4.60 1.50
CA ALA A 33 -3.79 -3.66 2.60
C ALA A 33 -4.97 -4.01 3.54
N MET A 34 -6.13 -4.40 3.01
CA MET A 34 -7.24 -4.89 3.83
C MET A 34 -6.88 -6.16 4.61
N ASP A 35 -6.22 -7.14 3.98
CA ASP A 35 -5.80 -8.36 4.67
C ASP A 35 -4.76 -8.06 5.76
N LYS A 36 -3.84 -7.12 5.55
CA LYS A 36 -2.91 -6.67 6.60
C LYS A 36 -3.62 -6.02 7.77
N ALA A 37 -4.62 -5.16 7.53
CA ALA A 37 -5.43 -4.62 8.61
C ALA A 37 -6.23 -5.71 9.35
N ILE A 38 -6.77 -6.70 8.65
CA ILE A 38 -7.45 -7.85 9.26
C ILE A 38 -6.47 -8.70 10.07
N HIS A 39 -5.26 -8.90 9.54
CA HIS A 39 -4.21 -9.69 10.17
C HIS A 39 -3.77 -9.09 11.50
N LEU A 40 -3.53 -7.77 11.56
CA LEU A 40 -3.23 -7.07 12.81
C LEU A 40 -4.32 -7.32 13.87
N HIS A 41 -5.59 -7.29 13.48
CA HIS A 41 -6.68 -7.62 14.40
C HIS A 41 -6.64 -9.09 14.85
N GLY A 42 -6.31 -10.01 13.95
CA GLY A 42 -6.09 -11.43 14.26
C GLY A 42 -4.93 -11.68 15.23
N GLU A 43 -3.88 -10.87 15.16
CA GLU A 43 -2.74 -10.83 16.09
C GLU A 43 -3.05 -10.10 17.41
N ARG A 44 -4.34 -9.78 17.66
CA ARG A 44 -4.89 -9.16 18.87
C ARG A 44 -4.52 -7.69 19.07
N PHE A 45 -4.05 -7.01 18.02
CA PHE A 45 -3.99 -5.55 18.01
C PHE A 45 -5.40 -4.97 17.89
N ILE A 46 -5.66 -3.85 18.55
CA ILE A 46 -7.00 -3.28 18.68
C ILE A 46 -7.09 -1.97 17.91
N TYR A 47 -8.08 -1.89 17.03
CA TYR A 47 -8.58 -0.62 16.51
C TYR A 47 -9.69 -0.11 17.42
N GLU A 48 -9.55 1.09 17.95
CA GLU A 48 -10.58 1.73 18.78
C GLU A 48 -11.71 2.29 17.91
N THR A 49 -11.42 2.62 16.64
CA THR A 49 -12.39 3.20 15.71
C THR A 49 -12.17 2.72 14.28
N ASP A 50 -13.23 2.79 13.46
CA ASP A 50 -13.12 2.57 12.01
C ASP A 50 -12.16 3.56 11.33
N ARG A 51 -12.04 4.77 11.88
CA ARG A 51 -11.11 5.78 11.40
C ARG A 51 -9.65 5.35 11.58
N GLN A 52 -9.30 4.74 12.72
CA GLN A 52 -7.97 4.17 12.92
C GLN A 52 -7.71 3.03 11.93
N ARG A 53 -8.66 2.12 11.75
CA ARG A 53 -8.53 1.00 10.79
C ARG A 53 -8.30 1.51 9.37
N LEU A 54 -9.09 2.49 8.92
CA LEU A 54 -8.91 3.13 7.60
C LEU A 54 -7.59 3.88 7.49
N GLY A 55 -7.12 4.53 8.56
CA GLY A 55 -5.80 5.16 8.61
C GLY A 55 -4.67 4.15 8.41
N VAL A 56 -4.75 2.98 9.06
CA VAL A 56 -3.76 1.91 8.87
C VAL A 56 -3.78 1.35 7.46
N ILE A 57 -4.97 1.16 6.87
CA ILE A 57 -5.10 0.79 5.45
C ILE A 57 -4.43 1.83 4.56
N ALA A 58 -4.66 3.13 4.81
CA ALA A 58 -4.04 4.20 4.04
C ALA A 58 -2.51 4.17 4.08
N GLU A 59 -1.89 3.91 5.24
CA GLU A 59 -0.43 3.78 5.33
C GLU A 59 0.10 2.57 4.55
N TYR A 60 -0.60 1.43 4.56
CA TYR A 60 -0.25 0.29 3.70
C TYR A 60 -0.34 0.63 2.21
N LEU A 61 -1.41 1.30 1.76
CA LEU A 61 -1.55 1.71 0.36
C LEU A 61 -0.46 2.67 -0.10
N ILE A 62 -0.08 3.62 0.77
CA ILE A 62 1.01 4.55 0.47
C ILE A 62 2.32 3.79 0.35
N PHE A 63 2.59 2.87 1.28
CA PHE A 63 3.78 2.01 1.22
C PHE A 63 3.84 1.19 -0.08
N GLU A 64 2.71 0.63 -0.53
CA GLU A 64 2.61 -0.06 -1.82
C GLU A 64 2.98 0.87 -2.98
N ILE A 65 2.43 2.09 -3.05
CA ILE A 65 2.76 3.07 -4.10
C ILE A 65 4.28 3.35 -4.11
N GLN A 66 4.89 3.53 -2.94
CA GLN A 66 6.33 3.79 -2.83
C GLN A 66 7.19 2.61 -3.32
N ILE A 67 6.73 1.37 -3.10
CA ILE A 67 7.38 0.17 -3.60
C ILE A 67 7.24 0.07 -5.12
N VAL A 68 6.02 0.21 -5.66
CA VAL A 68 5.79 0.10 -7.11
C VAL A 68 6.66 1.11 -7.85
N ASP A 69 6.68 2.36 -7.37
CA ASP A 69 7.48 3.44 -7.96
C ASP A 69 8.97 3.09 -8.08
N ARG A 70 9.54 2.45 -7.04
CA ARG A 70 10.95 2.04 -7.00
C ARG A 70 11.22 0.81 -7.84
N MET A 71 10.27 -0.12 -7.92
CA MET A 71 10.39 -1.33 -8.74
C MET A 71 10.41 -1.03 -10.23
N VAL A 72 9.63 -0.05 -10.68
CA VAL A 72 9.50 0.29 -12.11
C VAL A 72 10.45 1.40 -12.55
N HIS A 73 11.23 1.96 -11.61
CA HIS A 73 12.08 3.13 -11.86
C HIS A 73 13.10 2.91 -12.98
N GLU A 74 13.72 1.73 -13.02
CA GLU A 74 14.74 1.40 -14.04
C GLU A 74 14.13 0.81 -15.32
N GLU A 75 12.87 0.38 -15.27
CA GLU A 75 12.20 -0.37 -16.35
C GLU A 75 11.35 0.52 -17.26
N LEU A 76 10.81 1.63 -16.73
CA LEU A 76 9.90 2.52 -17.43
C LEU A 76 10.56 3.87 -17.73
N THR A 77 10.13 4.52 -18.83
CA THR A 77 10.51 5.92 -19.05
C THR A 77 9.90 6.83 -17.97
N PRO A 78 10.45 8.03 -17.74
CA PRO A 78 9.89 8.98 -16.79
C PRO A 78 8.39 9.27 -17.01
N GLU A 79 7.95 9.33 -18.27
CA GLU A 79 6.57 9.60 -18.66
C GLU A 79 5.65 8.42 -18.32
N GLN A 80 6.06 7.20 -18.69
CA GLN A 80 5.30 5.98 -18.37
C GLN A 80 5.21 5.77 -16.85
N ARG A 81 6.31 5.98 -16.13
CA ARG A 81 6.34 5.92 -14.67
C ARG A 81 5.41 6.95 -14.06
N GLN A 82 5.43 8.20 -14.53
CA GLN A 82 4.53 9.23 -14.04
C GLN A 82 3.06 8.86 -14.29
N GLU A 83 2.73 8.37 -15.48
CA GLU A 83 1.39 7.91 -15.84
C GLU A 83 0.93 6.78 -14.91
N LEU A 84 1.75 5.73 -14.76
CA LEU A 84 1.47 4.58 -13.91
C LEU A 84 1.22 4.98 -12.46
N ILE A 85 2.14 5.74 -11.86
CA ILE A 85 2.09 6.08 -10.44
C ILE A 85 0.94 7.05 -10.14
N THR A 86 0.67 7.99 -11.04
CA THR A 86 -0.48 8.89 -10.93
C THR A 86 -1.78 8.08 -10.99
N ALA A 87 -1.94 7.20 -11.97
CA ALA A 87 -3.13 6.36 -12.10
C ALA A 87 -3.31 5.45 -10.88
N LEU A 88 -2.23 4.82 -10.39
CA LEU A 88 -2.26 3.95 -9.22
C LEU A 88 -2.71 4.71 -7.97
N ALA A 89 -2.10 5.87 -7.70
CA ALA A 89 -2.46 6.70 -6.55
C ALA A 89 -3.93 7.12 -6.58
N MET A 90 -4.43 7.54 -7.75
CA MET A 90 -5.83 7.94 -7.92
C MET A 90 -6.80 6.78 -7.72
N ARG A 91 -6.50 5.59 -8.28
CA ARG A 91 -7.35 4.39 -8.12
C ARG A 91 -7.40 3.92 -6.66
N LEU A 92 -6.27 3.97 -5.95
CA LEU A 92 -6.24 3.64 -4.53
C LEU A 92 -6.96 4.68 -3.67
N ALA A 93 -6.84 5.97 -4.00
CA ALA A 93 -7.61 7.04 -3.36
C ALA A 93 -9.11 6.83 -3.55
N ASP A 94 -9.53 6.38 -4.74
CA ASP A 94 -10.93 6.06 -5.04
C ASP A 94 -11.45 4.92 -4.15
N HIS A 95 -10.71 3.81 -4.07
CA HIS A 95 -11.06 2.68 -3.21
C HIS A 95 -11.17 3.08 -1.74
N LEU A 96 -10.18 3.81 -1.22
CA LEU A 96 -10.19 4.29 0.15
C LEU A 96 -11.39 5.21 0.40
N ALA A 97 -11.67 6.15 -0.52
CA ALA A 97 -12.73 7.12 -0.33
C ALA A 97 -14.13 6.51 -0.43
N GLU A 98 -14.34 5.53 -1.31
CA GLU A 98 -15.59 4.78 -1.40
C GLU A 98 -15.87 4.04 -0.07
N ASN A 99 -14.91 3.23 0.38
CA ASN A 99 -15.05 2.48 1.64
C ASN A 99 -15.15 3.40 2.86
N SER A 100 -14.47 4.55 2.84
CA SER A 100 -14.57 5.54 3.92
C SER A 100 -15.96 6.16 3.97
N ARG A 101 -16.60 6.44 2.83
CA ARG A 101 -17.98 6.97 2.81
C ARG A 101 -18.98 5.96 3.31
N ASP A 102 -18.79 4.69 2.98
CA ASP A 102 -19.66 3.61 3.45
C ASP A 102 -19.57 3.43 4.97
N LEU A 103 -18.37 3.54 5.56
CA LEU A 103 -18.15 3.33 6.99
C LEU A 103 -18.37 4.59 7.85
N LEU A 104 -17.91 5.74 7.37
CA LEU A 104 -17.86 6.99 8.16
C LEU A 104 -18.91 8.02 7.72
N GLY A 105 -19.64 7.75 6.64
CA GLY A 105 -20.61 8.67 6.06
C GLY A 105 -20.00 9.68 5.08
N PRO A 106 -20.82 10.59 4.52
CA PRO A 106 -20.41 11.53 3.48
C PRO A 106 -19.23 12.40 3.91
N GLY A 107 -18.27 12.58 3.00
CA GLY A 107 -17.08 13.40 3.23
C GLY A 107 -16.11 13.36 2.07
N ASP A 108 -15.11 14.26 2.12
CA ASP A 108 -13.92 14.15 1.30
C ASP A 108 -12.87 13.30 2.02
N TYR A 109 -12.51 12.19 1.39
CA TYR A 109 -11.48 11.27 1.84
C TYR A 109 -10.34 11.14 0.82
N LYS A 110 -10.52 11.66 -0.40
CA LYS A 110 -9.48 11.61 -1.43
C LYS A 110 -8.43 12.68 -1.18
N GLY A 111 -8.86 13.93 -0.95
CA GLY A 111 -7.95 15.06 -0.70
C GLY A 111 -6.96 14.76 0.42
N PRO A 112 -7.43 14.40 1.63
CA PRO A 112 -6.56 14.07 2.76
C PRO A 112 -5.61 12.90 2.49
N PHE A 113 -6.05 11.88 1.73
CA PHE A 113 -5.18 10.76 1.35
C PHE A 113 -4.04 11.20 0.42
N ILE A 114 -4.33 12.04 -0.58
CA ILE A 114 -3.30 12.57 -1.49
C ILE A 114 -2.32 13.49 -0.76
N GLU A 115 -2.80 14.32 0.17
CA GLU A 115 -1.93 15.13 1.04
C GLU A 115 -1.00 14.25 1.89
N LEU A 116 -1.54 13.18 2.48
CA LEU A 116 -0.77 12.21 3.25
C LEU A 116 0.28 11.51 2.37
N LEU A 117 -0.12 11.04 1.19
CA LEU A 117 0.77 10.39 0.22
C LEU A 117 1.95 11.30 -0.15
N ASN A 118 1.68 12.59 -0.43
CA ASN A 118 2.74 13.54 -0.80
C ASN A 118 3.74 13.77 0.34
N ARG A 119 3.24 13.88 1.58
CA ARG A 119 4.11 13.97 2.77
C ARG A 119 4.98 12.72 2.93
N ARG A 120 4.36 11.54 2.85
CA ARG A 120 5.07 10.26 2.97
C ARG A 120 6.07 10.06 1.84
N ALA A 121 5.76 10.48 0.62
CA ALA A 121 6.70 10.38 -0.51
C ALA A 121 8.02 11.13 -0.23
N ALA A 122 7.95 12.30 0.40
CA ALA A 122 9.14 13.04 0.83
C ALA A 122 9.92 12.29 1.92
N GLU A 123 9.23 11.69 2.89
CA GLU A 123 9.86 10.91 3.97
C GLU A 123 10.53 9.63 3.43
N TYR A 124 9.84 8.87 2.57
CA TYR A 124 10.37 7.66 1.95
C TYR A 124 11.53 7.93 0.98
N ALA A 125 11.66 9.16 0.45
CA ALA A 125 12.80 9.53 -0.40
C ALA A 125 14.15 9.44 0.32
N GLU A 126 14.15 9.55 1.66
CA GLU A 126 15.36 9.44 2.49
C GLU A 126 15.79 7.97 2.71
N PHE A 127 14.97 7.00 2.33
CA PHE A 127 15.22 5.58 2.57
C PHE A 127 15.63 4.82 1.31
N LYS A 128 16.49 3.82 1.48
CA LYS A 128 17.03 3.02 0.39
C LYS A 128 16.10 1.89 -0.02
N PHE A 129 16.15 1.56 -1.30
CA PHE A 129 15.56 0.37 -1.91
C PHE A 129 16.60 -0.22 -2.85
N GLY A 130 17.00 -1.47 -2.59
CA GLY A 130 18.07 -2.15 -3.32
C GLY A 130 17.60 -3.43 -3.99
N ALA A 131 18.53 -4.25 -4.47
CA ALA A 131 18.24 -5.51 -5.14
C ALA A 131 17.39 -6.49 -4.29
N GLU A 132 17.62 -6.51 -2.99
CA GLU A 132 16.85 -7.31 -2.02
C GLU A 132 15.50 -6.68 -1.63
N GLY A 133 15.23 -5.44 -2.07
CA GLY A 133 14.01 -4.70 -1.80
C GLY A 133 14.19 -3.52 -0.83
N PRO A 134 13.12 -3.13 -0.11
CA PRO A 134 13.15 -2.05 0.88
C PRO A 134 14.19 -2.29 1.98
N SER A 135 14.88 -1.22 2.39
CA SER A 135 15.79 -1.26 3.53
C SER A 135 15.05 -1.33 4.87
N TYR A 136 15.75 -1.72 5.94
CA TYR A 136 15.15 -1.76 7.28
C TYR A 136 14.51 -0.43 7.73
N PRO A 137 15.14 0.76 7.54
CA PRO A 137 14.47 2.05 7.84
C PRO A 137 13.17 2.26 7.06
N PHE A 138 13.09 1.73 5.84
CA PHE A 138 11.89 1.80 5.01
C PHE A 138 10.72 1.04 5.65
N TYR A 139 10.96 -0.20 6.10
CA TYR A 139 9.95 -0.99 6.84
C TYR A 139 9.61 -0.39 8.20
N ARG A 140 10.63 0.06 8.94
CA ARG A 140 10.46 0.68 10.25
C ARG A 140 9.60 1.95 10.17
N HIS A 141 9.74 2.73 9.11
CA HIS A 141 8.95 3.94 8.93
C HIS A 141 7.46 3.61 8.80
N LEU A 142 7.08 2.64 7.98
CA LEU A 142 5.69 2.15 7.92
C LEU A 142 5.17 1.73 9.30
N GLY A 143 5.92 0.88 10.01
CA GLY A 143 5.53 0.41 11.34
C GLY A 143 5.39 1.54 12.36
N TYR A 144 6.25 2.56 12.28
CA TYR A 144 6.17 3.75 13.12
C TYR A 144 4.89 4.56 12.85
N GLU A 145 4.53 4.79 11.59
CA GLU A 145 3.31 5.55 11.27
C GLU A 145 2.04 4.80 11.68
N ILE A 146 2.00 3.47 11.50
CA ILE A 146 0.91 2.64 12.01
C ILE A 146 0.83 2.69 13.55
N GLN A 147 1.97 2.67 14.25
CA GLN A 147 2.02 2.84 15.70
C GLN A 147 1.46 4.19 16.15
N GLN A 148 1.72 5.28 15.42
CA GLN A 148 1.15 6.60 15.74
C GLN A 148 -0.38 6.62 15.59
N ILE A 149 -0.92 5.87 14.63
CA ILE A 149 -2.37 5.76 14.41
C ILE A 149 -3.04 4.91 15.49
N MET A 150 -2.43 3.77 15.82
CA MET A 150 -3.01 2.79 16.75
C MET A 150 -2.75 3.12 18.23
N GLY A 151 -1.86 4.07 18.51
CA GLY A 151 -1.52 4.50 19.87
C GLY A 151 -0.66 3.48 20.62
N ALA A 152 -0.32 3.80 21.88
CA ALA A 152 0.65 3.05 22.70
C ALA A 152 0.01 2.28 23.86
N SER A 153 -1.23 1.80 23.69
CA SER A 153 -1.87 0.91 24.67
C SER A 153 -1.03 -0.35 24.91
N GLN A 154 -1.28 -1.08 26.01
CA GLN A 154 -0.54 -2.33 26.29
C GLN A 154 -0.69 -3.34 25.16
N GLU A 155 -1.84 -3.36 24.50
CA GLU A 155 -2.18 -4.20 23.37
C GLU A 155 -1.46 -3.75 22.09
N ASN A 156 -1.31 -2.45 21.87
CA ASN A 156 -0.76 -1.90 20.64
C ASN A 156 0.72 -1.54 20.70
N ARG A 157 1.37 -1.61 21.86
CA ARG A 157 2.77 -1.18 22.07
C ARG A 157 3.83 -1.85 21.18
N TRP A 158 3.50 -2.99 20.58
CA TRP A 158 4.39 -3.79 19.73
C TRP A 158 3.89 -3.90 18.28
N VAL A 159 2.95 -3.04 17.87
CA VAL A 159 2.45 -3.10 16.49
C VAL A 159 3.53 -2.72 15.49
N ILE A 160 4.46 -1.82 15.86
CA ILE A 160 5.61 -1.49 15.02
C ILE A 160 6.45 -2.72 14.66
N ASP A 161 6.75 -3.60 15.62
CA ASP A 161 7.54 -4.80 15.38
C ASP A 161 6.77 -5.81 14.52
N GLN A 162 5.48 -6.01 14.80
CA GLN A 162 4.62 -6.85 13.96
C GLN A 162 4.62 -6.37 12.51
N VAL A 163 4.46 -5.07 12.29
CA VAL A 163 4.42 -4.50 10.94
C VAL A 163 5.78 -4.66 10.26
N MET A 164 6.86 -4.30 10.94
CA MET A 164 8.19 -4.27 10.38
C MET A 164 8.75 -5.66 10.07
N ASP A 165 8.51 -6.64 10.95
CA ASP A 165 9.12 -7.97 10.85
C ASP A 165 8.23 -8.99 10.12
N ALA A 166 6.91 -8.76 10.06
CA ALA A 166 5.97 -9.68 9.42
C ALA A 166 5.16 -9.05 8.29
N ASP A 167 4.34 -8.02 8.58
CA ASP A 167 3.36 -7.55 7.59
C ASP A 167 4.00 -6.88 6.38
N ALA A 168 4.96 -5.98 6.60
CA ALA A 168 5.58 -5.20 5.54
C ALA A 168 6.50 -6.03 4.63
N PRO A 169 7.34 -6.95 5.14
CA PRO A 169 8.10 -7.87 4.29
C PRO A 169 7.19 -8.81 3.49
N ASP A 170 6.10 -9.30 4.07
CA ASP A 170 5.14 -10.16 3.36
C ASP A 170 4.37 -9.39 2.28
N LEU A 171 3.90 -8.18 2.60
CA LEU A 171 3.27 -7.27 1.63
C LEU A 171 4.20 -7.01 0.45
N TYR A 172 5.47 -6.69 0.71
CA TYR A 172 6.48 -6.49 -0.34
C TYR A 172 6.61 -7.72 -1.25
N LYS A 173 6.70 -8.93 -0.68
CA LYS A 173 6.80 -10.17 -1.47
C LYS A 173 5.60 -10.38 -2.38
N GLN A 174 4.39 -10.17 -1.86
CA GLN A 174 3.15 -10.30 -2.63
C GLN A 174 3.09 -9.26 -3.75
N LEU A 175 3.33 -7.99 -3.42
CA LEU A 175 3.28 -6.90 -4.39
C LEU A 175 4.37 -7.05 -5.47
N LYS A 176 5.59 -7.45 -5.08
CA LYS A 176 6.68 -7.70 -6.03
C LYS A 176 6.29 -8.74 -7.06
N ARG A 177 5.63 -9.82 -6.64
CA ARG A 177 5.13 -10.86 -7.53
C ARG A 177 4.04 -10.34 -8.46
N ILE A 178 3.11 -9.54 -7.94
CA ILE A 178 2.04 -8.94 -8.76
C ILE A 178 2.64 -8.06 -9.85
N VAL A 179 3.46 -7.08 -9.46
CA VAL A 179 4.06 -6.14 -10.42
C VAL A 179 4.85 -6.89 -11.48
N ARG A 180 5.70 -7.85 -11.08
CA ARG A 180 6.45 -8.65 -12.06
C ARG A 180 5.55 -9.37 -13.05
N ASN A 181 4.49 -10.05 -12.60
CA ASN A 181 3.61 -10.78 -13.50
C ASN A 181 2.72 -9.90 -14.39
N LEU A 182 2.57 -8.60 -14.07
CA LEU A 182 1.79 -7.67 -14.88
C LEU A 182 2.65 -7.00 -15.96
N PHE A 183 3.97 -6.95 -15.78
CA PHE A 183 4.93 -6.40 -16.74
C PHE A 183 5.68 -7.47 -17.55
N TYR A 184 5.79 -8.70 -17.05
CA TYR A 184 6.53 -9.82 -17.65
C TYR A 184 5.74 -11.14 -17.55
#